data_AF-A0AAU2Y9H9-F1
#
_entry.id   AF-A0AAU2Y9H9-F1
#
_cell.length_a   1.000
_cell.length_b   1.000
_cell.length_c   1.000
_cell.angle_alpha   90.00
_cell.angle_beta   90.00
_cell.angle_gamma   90.00
#
_symmetry.space_group_name_H-M   'P 1'
#
loop_
_entity.id
_entity.type
_entity.pdbx_description
1 polymer ?
#
loop_
_entity_poly.entity_id
_entity_poly.type
_entity_poly.pdbx_seq_one_letter_code
_entity_poly.pdbx_strand_id
1 'polypeptide(L)'
;MTGQLVTLDAMVTCSSDPSGGLGVSFFDGSELLATAPVSANGHSWLTTGFTATGTHDITAAYNGDDSCSASNGTTTITVSQAPSPPANNPGCLLCGLIDFQVGDIHNEVSVNSHNVTRIHK
;
A
#
# COMPACT_ATOMS: atom_id res chain seq x y z
N MET A 1 -16.60 5.80 5.21
CA MET A 1 -15.25 5.59 5.78
C MET A 1 -14.49 4.74 4.79
N THR A 2 -13.65 5.34 3.95
CA THR A 2 -12.84 4.59 2.97
C THR A 2 -11.40 4.67 3.45
N GLY A 3 -10.94 3.62 4.15
CA GLY A 3 -9.53 3.46 4.49
C GLY A 3 -8.68 3.37 3.22
N GLN A 4 -7.44 3.85 3.29
CA GLN A 4 -6.53 3.76 2.16
C GLN A 4 -6.22 2.29 1.89
N LEU A 5 -6.48 1.83 0.66
CA LEU A 5 -6.06 0.51 0.21
C LEU A 5 -4.56 0.54 -0.09
N VAL A 6 -3.85 -0.46 0.39
CA VAL A 6 -2.42 -0.67 0.16
C VAL A 6 -2.21 -2.09 -0.33
N THR A 7 -1.36 -2.24 -1.35
CA THR A 7 -0.91 -3.55 -1.83
C THR A 7 0.45 -3.85 -1.23
N LEU A 8 0.53 -4.95 -0.50
CA LEU A 8 1.75 -5.53 0.06
C LEU A 8 2.25 -6.59 -0.90
N ASP A 9 3.55 -6.55 -1.19
CA ASP A 9 4.24 -7.45 -2.12
C ASP A 9 5.30 -8.24 -1.37
N ALA A 10 5.39 -9.55 -1.64
CA ALA A 10 6.39 -10.43 -1.07
C ALA A 10 6.97 -11.35 -2.15
N MET A 11 8.30 -11.51 -2.11
CA MET A 11 9.04 -12.41 -2.98
C MET A 11 9.74 -13.49 -2.14
N VAL A 12 9.31 -14.73 -2.30
CA VAL A 12 9.93 -15.91 -1.70
C VAL A 12 11.01 -16.42 -2.66
N THR A 13 12.25 -16.50 -2.17
CA THR A 13 13.37 -17.02 -2.98
C THR A 13 13.74 -18.42 -2.51
N CYS A 14 13.50 -19.41 -3.35
CA CYS A 14 13.82 -20.82 -3.10
C CYS A 14 14.30 -21.46 -4.41
N SER A 15 15.15 -22.48 -4.33
CA SER A 15 15.58 -23.25 -5.52
C SER A 15 14.50 -24.18 -6.07
N SER A 16 13.50 -24.49 -5.25
CA SER A 16 12.35 -25.33 -5.54
C SER A 16 11.08 -24.49 -5.63
N ASP A 17 9.97 -25.11 -6.06
CA ASP A 17 8.67 -24.46 -6.15
C ASP A 17 8.11 -24.18 -4.73
N PRO A 18 7.94 -22.91 -4.32
CA PRO A 18 7.50 -22.53 -2.98
C PRO A 18 5.96 -22.52 -2.80
N SER A 19 5.19 -22.92 -3.82
CA SER A 19 3.72 -22.80 -3.83
C SER A 19 2.98 -23.91 -3.08
N GLY A 20 3.69 -24.94 -2.60
CA GLY A 20 3.09 -26.12 -1.99
C GLY A 20 2.58 -25.95 -0.55
N GLY A 21 2.94 -24.84 0.11
CA GLY A 21 2.62 -24.57 1.51
C GLY A 21 1.39 -23.70 1.75
N LEU A 22 1.27 -23.17 2.97
CA LEU A 22 0.21 -22.20 3.33
C LEU A 22 0.39 -20.83 2.64
N GLY A 23 1.60 -20.53 2.16
CA GLY A 23 1.96 -19.25 1.55
C GLY A 23 2.55 -18.25 2.55
N VAL A 24 2.32 -16.95 2.30
CA VAL A 24 2.87 -15.85 3.09
C VAL A 24 1.80 -15.22 3.97
N SER A 25 2.03 -15.22 5.28
CA SER A 25 1.22 -14.52 6.27
C SER A 25 1.74 -13.09 6.47
N PHE A 26 0.87 -12.11 6.25
CA PHE A 26 1.16 -10.69 6.41
C PHE A 26 0.62 -10.19 7.76
N PHE A 27 1.48 -9.52 8.53
CA PHE A 27 1.14 -8.97 9.83
C PHE A 27 1.41 -7.47 9.86
N ASP A 28 0.65 -6.75 10.68
CA ASP A 28 0.94 -5.38 11.12
C ASP A 28 1.25 -5.43 12.63
N GLY A 29 2.54 -5.28 12.98
CA GLY A 29 3.01 -5.59 14.33
C GLY A 29 2.73 -7.05 14.70
N SER A 30 1.81 -7.27 15.65
CA SER A 30 1.37 -8.60 16.07
C SER A 30 0.03 -9.05 15.47
N GLU A 31 -0.65 -8.18 14.73
CA GLU A 31 -1.97 -8.46 14.14
C GLU A 31 -1.82 -9.14 12.79
N LEU A 32 -2.44 -10.31 12.61
CA LEU A 32 -2.49 -10.98 11.31
C LEU A 32 -3.50 -10.25 10.41
N LEU A 33 -3.01 -9.72 9.29
CA LEU A 33 -3.85 -9.09 8.27
C LEU A 33 -4.52 -10.16 7.41
N ALA A 34 -3.73 -11.02 6.79
CA ALA A 34 -4.19 -12.18 6.03
C ALA A 34 -3.02 -13.12 5.68
N THR A 35 -3.35 -14.31 5.19
CA THR A 35 -2.38 -15.20 4.52
C THR A 35 -2.72 -15.29 3.04
N ALA A 36 -1.73 -15.07 2.18
CA ALA A 36 -1.88 -15.12 0.74
C ALA A 36 -1.06 -16.28 0.14
N PRO A 37 -1.58 -16.96 -0.90
CA PRO A 37 -0.86 -18.02 -1.58
C PRO A 37 0.38 -17.47 -2.30
N VAL A 38 1.39 -18.32 -2.42
CA VAL A 38 2.62 -18.03 -3.17
C VAL A 38 2.52 -18.72 -4.53
N SER A 39 2.83 -17.99 -5.59
CA SER A 39 2.92 -18.54 -6.95
C SER A 39 4.22 -19.32 -7.14
N ALA A 40 4.29 -20.23 -8.12
CA ALA A 40 5.47 -21.05 -8.37
C ALA A 40 6.75 -20.24 -8.70
N ASN A 41 6.62 -18.97 -9.09
CA ASN A 41 7.73 -18.04 -9.29
C ASN A 41 8.18 -17.34 -7.98
N GLY A 42 7.60 -17.68 -6.83
CA GLY A 42 7.89 -17.08 -5.53
C GLY A 42 7.06 -15.85 -5.18
N HIS A 43 6.16 -15.39 -6.05
CA HIS A 43 5.44 -14.13 -5.85
C HIS A 43 4.16 -14.30 -5.03
N SER A 44 3.94 -13.42 -4.05
CA SER A 44 2.73 -13.32 -3.22
C SER A 44 2.36 -11.86 -2.98
N TRP A 45 1.08 -11.56 -2.98
CA TRP A 45 0.58 -10.19 -2.81
C TRP A 45 -0.71 -10.17 -1.99
N LEU A 46 -0.92 -9.06 -1.27
CA LEU A 46 -2.12 -8.81 -0.47
C LEU A 46 -2.55 -7.35 -0.61
N THR A 47 -3.78 -7.11 -1.05
CA THR A 47 -4.40 -5.78 -0.94
C THR A 47 -5.22 -5.72 0.34
N THR A 48 -4.86 -4.80 1.23
CA THR A 48 -5.57 -4.60 2.50
C THR A 48 -5.80 -3.12 2.78
N GLY A 49 -6.85 -2.80 3.53
CA GLY A 49 -7.17 -1.45 3.95
C GLY A 49 -6.68 -1.19 5.37
N PHE A 50 -5.97 -0.09 5.57
CA PHE A 50 -5.58 0.36 6.91
C PHE A 50 -6.62 1.33 7.47
N THR A 51 -7.04 1.10 8.72
CA THR A 51 -8.03 1.92 9.42
C THR A 51 -7.37 3.02 10.26
N ALA A 52 -6.17 2.74 10.78
CA ALA A 52 -5.32 3.71 11.44
C ALA A 52 -4.39 4.38 10.43
N THR A 53 -4.16 5.68 10.62
CA THR A 53 -3.07 6.39 9.95
C THR A 53 -1.86 6.44 10.84
N GLY A 54 -0.67 6.31 10.26
CA GLY A 54 0.58 6.24 11.01
C GLY A 54 1.59 5.35 10.30
N THR A 55 2.66 5.03 11.02
CA THR A 55 3.65 4.05 10.59
C THR A 55 3.19 2.65 11.00
N HIS A 56 3.23 1.72 10.05
CA HIS A 56 2.87 0.32 10.23
C HIS A 56 4.10 -0.55 9.94
N ASP A 57 4.42 -1.43 10.87
CA ASP A 57 5.53 -2.37 10.77
C ASP A 57 5.01 -3.70 10.21
N ILE A 58 5.17 -3.86 8.89
CA ILE A 58 4.62 -4.99 8.16
C ILE A 58 5.61 -6.14 8.18
N THR A 59 5.16 -7.30 8.66
CA THR A 59 5.92 -8.56 8.58
C THR A 59 5.29 -9.49 7.56
N ALA A 60 6.06 -9.93 6.57
CA ALA A 60 5.67 -10.99 5.65
C ALA A 60 6.41 -12.27 6.05
N ALA A 61 5.67 -13.29 6.50
CA ALA A 61 6.21 -14.56 6.94
C ALA A 61 5.77 -15.68 5.98
N TYR A 62 6.71 -16.23 5.22
CA TYR A 62 6.51 -17.44 4.45
C TYR A 62 6.55 -18.66 5.37
N ASN A 63 5.48 -19.45 5.37
CA ASN A 63 5.29 -20.57 6.28
C ASN A 63 6.14 -21.82 5.95
N GLY A 64 6.81 -21.82 4.81
CA GLY A 64 7.53 -23.00 4.30
C GLY A 64 6.61 -24.01 3.62
N ASP A 65 7.25 -24.99 2.99
CA ASP A 65 6.64 -26.22 2.46
C ASP A 65 7.62 -27.40 2.59
N ASP A 66 7.31 -28.54 1.96
CA ASP A 66 8.14 -29.75 2.00
C ASP A 66 9.54 -29.55 1.42
N SER A 67 9.74 -28.54 0.58
CA SER A 67 10.97 -28.28 -0.18
C SER A 67 11.66 -26.96 0.16
N CYS A 68 10.91 -26.00 0.70
CA CYS A 68 11.38 -24.65 1.02
C CYS A 68 11.16 -24.37 2.51
N SER A 69 12.24 -24.02 3.22
CA SER A 69 12.15 -23.66 4.64
C SER A 69 11.36 -22.36 4.85
N ALA A 70 10.72 -22.25 6.01
CA ALA A 70 10.06 -21.01 6.42
C ALA A 70 11.05 -19.84 6.47
N SER A 71 10.58 -18.64 6.12
CA SER A 71 11.37 -17.41 6.14
C SER A 71 10.48 -16.19 6.38
N ASN A 72 11.07 -15.05 6.77
CA ASN A 72 10.31 -13.83 6.98
C ASN A 72 11.11 -12.58 6.60
N GLY A 73 10.39 -11.51 6.27
CA GLY A 73 10.93 -10.18 6.02
C GLY A 73 10.03 -9.10 6.62
N THR A 74 10.60 -7.96 6.98
CA THR A 74 9.89 -6.83 7.58
C THR A 74 10.08 -5.57 6.76
N THR A 75 9.03 -4.77 6.63
CA THR A 75 9.08 -3.45 5.98
C THR A 75 8.18 -2.46 6.73
N THR A 76 8.53 -1.18 6.68
CA THR A 76 7.73 -0.13 7.31
C THR A 76 6.99 0.66 6.26
N ILE A 77 5.67 0.80 6.39
CA ILE A 77 4.86 1.65 5.50
C ILE A 77 4.26 2.79 6.30
N THR A 78 4.04 3.94 5.66
CA THR A 78 3.34 5.08 6.29
C THR A 78 2.01 5.29 5.59
N VAL A 79 0.92 5.15 6.34
CA VAL A 79 -0.45 5.39 5.86
C VAL A 79 -0.87 6.78 6.31
N SER A 80 -1.13 7.69 5.37
CA SER A 80 -1.66 9.03 5.64
C SER A 80 -3.12 9.15 5.24
N GLN A 81 -3.85 10.08 5.86
CA GLN A 81 -5.19 10.42 5.39
C GLN A 81 -5.07 11.08 4.02
N ALA A 82 -6.00 10.76 3.13
CA ALA A 82 -6.18 11.57 1.93
C ALA A 82 -6.43 13.04 2.36
N PRO A 83 -5.84 14.03 1.65
CA PRO A 83 -6.10 15.42 1.97
C PRO A 83 -7.61 15.67 1.92
N SER A 84 -8.16 16.25 2.99
CA SER A 84 -9.53 16.75 2.95
C SER A 84 -9.59 17.83 1.86
N PRO A 85 -10.61 17.83 0.98
CA PRO A 85 -10.86 18.97 0.12
C PRO A 85 -10.86 20.25 0.97
N PRO A 86 -10.31 21.37 0.48
CA PRO A 86 -10.38 22.63 1.21
C PRO A 86 -11.84 22.85 1.60
N ALA A 87 -12.09 23.01 2.90
CA ALA A 87 -13.44 23.20 3.40
C ALA A 87 -14.05 24.39 2.66
N ASN A 88 -15.06 24.10 1.84
CA ASN A 88 -15.96 25.10 1.29
C ASN A 88 -16.69 25.72 2.49
N ASN A 89 -16.07 26.74 3.08
CA ASN A 89 -16.63 27.56 4.14
C ASN A 89 -17.95 28.15 3.62
N PRO A 90 -19.13 27.73 4.14
CA PRO A 90 -20.40 28.29 3.73
C PRO A 90 -20.61 29.62 4.47
N GLY A 91 -19.73 30.58 4.18
CA GLY A 91 -19.74 31.94 4.72
C GLY A 91 -20.43 32.96 3.83
N CYS A 92 -21.16 32.53 2.79
CA CYS A 92 -21.96 33.44 1.97
C CYS A 92 -23.26 32.75 1.52
N LEU A 93 -24.27 32.79 2.39
CA LEU A 93 -25.63 32.29 2.15
C LEU A 93 -26.44 33.14 1.15
N LEU A 94 -25.80 33.96 0.31
CA LEU A 94 -26.51 34.90 -0.57
C LEU A 94 -25.91 35.19 -1.96
N CYS A 95 -24.92 34.42 -2.44
CA CYS A 95 -24.50 34.51 -3.84
C CYS A 95 -25.01 33.28 -4.59
N GLY A 96 -26.14 33.46 -5.29
CA GLY A 96 -26.89 32.40 -5.95
C GLY A 96 -26.20 31.75 -7.15
N LEU A 97 -26.87 30.66 -7.60
CA LEU A 97 -26.75 30.03 -8.91
C LEU A 97 -25.31 29.77 -9.41
N ILE A 98 -24.78 28.61 -9.07
CA ILE A 98 -23.73 28.00 -9.90
C ILE A 98 -24.05 26.52 -10.06
N ASP A 99 -24.34 26.17 -11.32
CA ASP A 99 -24.47 24.83 -11.84
C ASP A 99 -23.38 23.90 -11.30
N PHE A 100 -23.78 22.80 -10.67
CA PHE A 100 -22.86 21.74 -10.26
C PHE A 100 -22.49 20.92 -11.50
N GLN A 101 -21.50 21.38 -12.27
CA GLN A 101 -20.90 20.57 -13.31
C GLN A 101 -19.88 19.63 -12.66
N VAL A 102 -20.25 18.36 -12.48
CA VAL A 102 -19.28 17.28 -12.23
C VAL A 102 -18.44 17.14 -13.51
N GLY A 103 -17.32 17.85 -13.58
CA GLY A 103 -16.43 17.86 -14.74
C GLY A 103 -14.98 17.63 -14.32
N ASP A 104 -14.46 16.48 -14.73
CA ASP A 104 -13.05 16.19 -15.04
C ASP A 104 -12.00 16.43 -13.94
N ILE A 105 -12.01 15.62 -12.87
CA ILE A 105 -10.79 15.47 -12.06
C ILE A 105 -9.81 14.54 -12.81
N HIS A 106 -8.95 15.16 -13.60
CA HIS A 106 -7.71 14.55 -14.09
C HIS A 106 -6.70 14.54 -12.93
N ASN A 107 -6.52 13.37 -12.30
CA ASN A 107 -5.48 13.18 -11.29
C ASN A 107 -4.16 12.85 -11.99
N GLU A 108 -3.40 13.86 -12.42
CA GLU A 108 -2.05 13.66 -12.95
C GLU A 108 -1.06 13.52 -11.79
N VAL A 109 -0.60 12.30 -11.51
CA VAL A 109 0.49 12.06 -10.55
C VAL A 109 1.82 12.28 -11.29
N SER A 110 2.44 13.44 -11.08
CA SER A 110 3.79 13.73 -11.57
C SER A 110 4.82 13.23 -10.55
N VAL A 111 5.58 12.18 -10.89
CA VAL A 111 6.80 11.79 -10.18
C VAL A 111 8.00 12.10 -11.07
N ASN A 112 8.59 13.28 -10.90
CA ASN A 112 9.91 13.59 -11.43
C ASN A 112 10.82 14.07 -10.29
N SER A 113 11.66 13.15 -9.84
CA SER A 113 12.67 13.29 -8.81
C SER A 113 13.53 14.54 -9.01
N HIS A 114 13.56 15.40 -8.00
CA HIS A 114 14.59 16.44 -7.87
C HIS A 114 15.96 15.79 -7.61
N ASN A 115 16.71 15.47 -8.67
CA ASN A 115 18.16 15.32 -8.60
C ASN A 115 18.82 16.49 -9.35
N VAL A 116 18.74 17.69 -8.76
CA VAL A 116 19.59 18.81 -9.17
C VAL A 116 20.89 18.72 -8.37
N THR A 117 21.95 18.20 -8.98
CA THR A 117 23.32 18.54 -8.56
C THR A 117 23.96 19.33 -9.69
N ARG A 118 23.93 20.68 -9.59
CA ARG A 118 24.77 21.55 -10.40
C ARG A 118 26.19 21.53 -9.81
N ILE A 119 27.19 21.12 -10.57
CA ILE A 119 28.58 21.54 -10.33
C ILE A 119 28.96 22.46 -11.50
N HIS A 120 29.20 23.73 -11.20
CA HIS A 120 29.75 24.70 -12.14
C HIS A 120 31.28 24.69 -12.05
N LYS A 121 31.96 24.62 -13.19
CA LYS A 121 32.92 25.65 -13.56
C LYS A 121 32.96 25.78 -15.08
#